data_AF-A0A382XSF9-F1
#
_entry.id   AF-A0A382XSF9-F1
#
_cell.length_a   1.000
_cell.length_b   1.000
_cell.length_c   1.000
_cell.angle_alpha   90.00
_cell.angle_beta   90.00
_cell.angle_gamma   90.00
#
_symmetry.space_group_name_H-M   'P 1'
#
loop_
_entity.id
_entity.type
_entity.pdbx_description
1 polymer ?
#
loop_
_entity_poly.entity_id
_entity_poly.type
_entity_poly.pdbx_seq_one_letter_code
_entity_poly.pdbx_strand_id
1 'polypeptide(L)'
;MTRLVFLIVTCILLINTQGFSAQESKLGTAFNAAIWGAGIGIVSGLGFAALATSDKEEIGTTSNRVRNNMIQGFGTGILAGLIYGMFEISEISPSYNVLYNFNSKQTLVAY
;
A
#
# COMPACT_ATOMS: atom_id res chain seq x y z
N MET A 1 -7.56 -21.10 12.10
CA MET A 1 -6.47 -20.45 12.86
C MET A 1 -5.18 -20.39 12.03
N THR A 2 -4.68 -21.50 11.49
CA THR A 2 -3.41 -21.58 10.72
C THR A 2 -3.34 -20.65 9.50
N ARG A 3 -4.46 -20.46 8.78
CA ARG A 3 -4.55 -19.56 7.62
C ARG A 3 -4.36 -18.08 7.98
N LEU A 4 -4.76 -17.69 9.20
CA LEU A 4 -4.69 -16.32 9.71
C LEU A 4 -3.25 -15.97 10.12
N VAL A 5 -2.55 -16.92 10.73
CA VAL A 5 -1.13 -16.80 11.08
C VAL A 5 -0.27 -16.67 9.83
N PHE A 6 -0.54 -17.46 8.78
CA PHE A 6 0.20 -17.38 7.53
C PHE A 6 0.05 -16.01 6.86
N LEU A 7 -1.17 -15.46 6.83
CA LEU A 7 -1.45 -14.13 6.26
C LEU A 7 -0.71 -13.02 7.01
N ILE A 8 -0.68 -13.08 8.35
CA ILE A 8 0.06 -12.12 9.18
C ILE A 8 1.56 -12.19 8.90
N VAL A 9 2.13 -13.40 8.81
CA VAL A 9 3.57 -13.59 8.54
C VAL A 9 3.95 -13.07 7.15
N THR A 10 3.13 -13.32 6.12
CA THR A 10 3.39 -12.80 4.77
C THR A 10 3.31 -11.27 4.73
N CYS A 11 2.35 -10.66 5.43
CA CYS A 11 2.26 -9.20 5.56
C CYS A 11 3.50 -8.60 6.22
N ILE A 12 4.02 -9.22 7.30
CA ILE A 12 5.23 -8.74 8.00
C ILE A 12 6.48 -8.84 7.10
N LEU A 13 6.58 -9.90 6.29
CA LEU A 13 7.70 -10.09 5.37
C LEU A 13 7.70 -9.06 4.22
N LEU A 14 6.51 -8.68 3.72
CA LEU A 14 6.35 -7.66 2.67
C LEU A 14 6.64 -6.22 3.14
N ILE A 15 6.50 -5.92 4.45
CA ILE A 15 6.81 -4.59 5.00
C ILE A 15 8.33 -4.29 4.96
N ASN A 16 9.18 -5.32 4.95
CA ASN A 16 10.63 -5.16 4.98
C ASN A 16 11.26 -4.92 3.60
N THR A 17 10.51 -5.08 2.51
CA THR A 17 10.95 -4.67 1.18
C THR A 17 10.60 -3.21 0.96
N GLN A 18 11.15 -2.31 1.78
CA GLN A 18 11.13 -0.89 1.48
C GLN A 18 12.03 -0.70 0.27
N GLY A 19 11.40 -0.59 -0.89
CA GLY A 19 12.05 -0.37 -2.17
C GLY A 19 12.97 0.83 -2.07
N PHE A 20 14.17 0.67 -2.62
CA PHE A 20 15.14 1.72 -2.84
C PHE A 20 14.43 2.93 -3.50
N SER A 21 14.08 3.95 -2.72
CA SER A 21 13.46 5.16 -3.23
C SER A 21 14.55 5.95 -3.95
N ALA A 22 14.76 5.63 -5.22
CA ALA A 22 15.32 6.61 -6.15
C ALA A 22 14.44 7.85 -6.06
N GLN A 23 15.04 9.04 -6.07
CA GLN A 23 14.34 10.32 -5.91
C GLN A 23 13.22 10.47 -6.95
N GLU A 24 12.04 9.94 -6.64
CA GLU A 24 10.87 9.98 -7.51
C GLU A 24 10.24 11.36 -7.40
N SER A 25 9.78 11.89 -8.54
CA SER A 25 8.92 13.08 -8.54
C SER A 25 7.74 12.84 -7.62
N LYS A 26 7.22 13.88 -6.96
CA LYS A 26 6.03 13.81 -6.11
C LYS A 26 4.88 13.05 -6.80
N LEU A 27 4.66 13.31 -8.09
CA LEU A 27 3.66 12.58 -8.87
C LEU A 27 3.98 11.08 -9.02
N GLY A 28 5.26 10.74 -9.15
CA GLY A 28 5.77 9.37 -9.15
C GLY A 28 5.49 8.64 -7.85
N THR A 29 5.74 9.27 -6.69
CA THR A 29 5.42 8.70 -5.37
C THR A 29 3.93 8.41 -5.22
N ALA A 30 3.04 9.35 -5.61
CA ALA A 30 1.60 9.14 -5.54
C ALA A 30 1.12 8.02 -6.48
N PHE A 31 1.67 7.99 -7.69
CA PHE A 31 1.35 6.98 -8.69
C PHE A 31 1.83 5.58 -8.26
N ASN A 32 3.05 5.48 -7.73
CA ASN A 32 3.63 4.24 -7.21
C ASN A 32 2.80 3.72 -6.02
N ALA A 33 2.45 4.60 -5.07
CA ALA A 33 1.56 4.28 -3.97
C ALA A 33 0.18 3.82 -4.45
N ALA A 34 -0.37 4.43 -5.51
CA ALA A 34 -1.62 3.99 -6.12
C ALA A 34 -1.52 2.60 -6.76
N ILE A 35 -0.41 2.27 -7.43
CA ILE A 35 -0.17 0.93 -8.00
C ILE A 35 -0.08 -0.11 -6.89
N TRP A 36 0.67 0.16 -5.82
CA TRP A 36 0.74 -0.73 -4.66
C TRP A 36 -0.62 -0.90 -3.99
N GLY A 37 -1.35 0.20 -3.82
CA GLY A 37 -2.72 0.20 -3.33
C GLY A 37 -3.64 -0.66 -4.18
N ALA A 38 -3.56 -0.54 -5.51
CA ALA A 38 -4.33 -1.36 -6.46
C ALA A 38 -4.02 -2.86 -6.30
N GLY A 39 -2.74 -3.22 -6.19
CA GLY A 39 -2.30 -4.60 -6.00
C GLY A 39 -2.85 -5.22 -4.70
N ILE A 40 -2.71 -4.50 -3.58
CA ILE A 40 -3.26 -4.93 -2.28
C ILE A 40 -4.79 -5.00 -2.34
N GLY A 41 -5.41 -4.05 -3.02
CA GLY A 41 -6.85 -4.00 -3.27
C GLY A 41 -7.38 -5.23 -3.99
N ILE A 42 -6.73 -5.64 -5.09
CA ILE A 42 -7.10 -6.86 -5.83
C ILE A 42 -7.00 -8.10 -4.93
N VAL A 43 -5.88 -8.25 -4.20
CA VAL A 43 -5.64 -9.42 -3.34
C VAL A 43 -6.63 -9.47 -2.18
N SER A 44 -6.92 -8.33 -1.55
CA SER A 44 -7.90 -8.26 -0.47
C SER A 44 -9.32 -8.52 -0.98
N GLY A 45 -9.72 -7.95 -2.13
CA GLY A 45 -11.01 -8.22 -2.77
C GLY A 45 -11.20 -9.69 -3.14
N LEU A 46 -10.15 -10.35 -3.65
CA LEU A 46 -10.14 -11.79 -3.86
C LEU A 46 -10.24 -12.58 -2.55
N GLY A 47 -9.57 -12.14 -1.48
CA GLY A 47 -9.67 -12.74 -0.15
C GLY A 47 -11.09 -12.69 0.41
N PHE A 48 -11.76 -11.53 0.30
CA PHE A 48 -13.17 -11.39 0.68
C PHE A 48 -14.10 -12.25 -0.18
N ALA A 49 -13.85 -12.32 -1.48
CA ALA A 49 -14.58 -13.24 -2.34
C ALA A 49 -14.37 -14.69 -1.92
N ALA A 50 -13.15 -15.12 -1.60
CA ALA A 50 -12.89 -16.49 -1.16
C ALA A 50 -13.61 -16.82 0.17
N LEU A 51 -13.69 -15.85 1.10
CA LEU A 51 -14.39 -16.01 2.38
C LEU A 51 -15.91 -16.04 2.26
N ALA A 52 -16.47 -15.36 1.25
CA ALA A 52 -17.91 -15.30 1.04
C ALA A 52 -18.45 -16.43 0.15
N THR A 53 -17.59 -17.32 -0.36
CA THR A 53 -18.02 -18.49 -1.16
C THR A 53 -18.69 -19.53 -0.27
N SER A 54 -19.93 -19.88 -0.60
CA SER A 54 -20.67 -20.97 0.05
C SER A 54 -20.44 -22.27 -0.71
N ASP A 55 -20.34 -23.40 0.00
CA ASP A 55 -20.10 -24.74 -0.61
C ASP A 55 -21.23 -25.21 -1.55
N LYS A 56 -22.36 -24.50 -1.59
CA LYS A 56 -23.55 -24.81 -2.39
C LYS A 56 -23.84 -23.78 -3.49
N GLU A 57 -22.90 -22.88 -3.75
CA GLU A 57 -23.09 -21.77 -4.68
C GLU A 57 -22.92 -22.23 -6.15
N GLU A 58 -23.81 -21.79 -7.05
CA GLU A 58 -23.64 -22.06 -8.49
C GLU A 58 -22.38 -21.38 -9.04
N ILE A 59 -21.73 -22.01 -10.02
CA ILE A 59 -20.46 -21.53 -10.59
C ILE A 59 -20.64 -20.13 -11.22
N GLY A 60 -21.81 -19.85 -11.81
CA GLY A 60 -22.11 -18.57 -12.44
C GLY A 60 -22.23 -17.41 -11.43
N THR A 61 -22.86 -17.63 -10.28
CA THR A 61 -23.00 -16.63 -9.21
C THR A 61 -21.66 -16.39 -8.50
N THR A 62 -20.87 -17.44 -8.34
CA THR A 62 -19.51 -17.38 -7.79
C THR A 62 -18.59 -16.49 -8.65
N SER A 63 -18.61 -16.67 -9.97
CA SER A 63 -17.77 -15.89 -10.90
C SER A 63 -18.10 -14.39 -10.88
N ASN A 64 -19.39 -14.03 -10.91
CA ASN A 64 -19.81 -12.63 -10.83
C ASN A 64 -19.42 -11.98 -9.50
N ARG A 65 -19.54 -12.70 -8.39
CA ARG A 65 -19.16 -12.21 -7.07
C ARG A 65 -17.65 -12.00 -6.97
N VAL A 66 -16.84 -12.95 -7.42
CA VAL A 66 -15.37 -12.83 -7.45
C VAL A 66 -14.95 -11.62 -8.28
N ARG A 67 -15.51 -11.47 -9.48
CA ARG A 67 -15.23 -10.34 -10.36
C ARG A 67 -15.61 -9.00 -9.70
N ASN A 68 -16.80 -8.91 -9.10
CA ASN A 68 -17.26 -7.67 -8.50
C ASN A 68 -16.41 -7.27 -7.28
N ASN A 69 -16.06 -8.23 -6.41
CA ASN A 69 -15.19 -7.98 -5.26
C ASN A 69 -13.76 -7.63 -5.67
N MET A 70 -13.23 -8.23 -6.74
CA MET A 70 -11.93 -7.84 -7.30
C MET A 70 -11.95 -6.39 -7.80
N ILE A 71 -12.98 -5.98 -8.55
CA ILE A 71 -13.11 -4.61 -9.07
C ILE A 71 -13.26 -3.61 -7.92
N GLN A 72 -14.08 -3.93 -6.92
CA GLN A 72 -14.23 -3.10 -5.72
C GLN A 72 -12.93 -3.00 -4.94
N GLY A 73 -12.22 -4.11 -4.75
CA GLY A 73 -10.91 -4.16 -4.10
C GLY A 73 -9.89 -3.32 -4.85
N PHE A 74 -9.79 -3.45 -6.17
CA PHE A 74 -8.93 -2.63 -7.02
C PHE A 74 -9.23 -1.13 -6.88
N GLY A 75 -10.50 -0.74 -7.00
CA GLY A 75 -10.91 0.67 -6.93
C GLY A 75 -10.65 1.30 -5.56
N THR A 76 -11.02 0.60 -4.49
CA THR A 76 -10.74 1.04 -3.11
C THR A 76 -9.26 1.06 -2.80
N GLY A 77 -8.51 0.10 -3.32
CA GLY A 77 -7.05 0.03 -3.22
C GLY A 77 -6.34 1.20 -3.89
N ILE A 78 -6.74 1.58 -5.11
CA ILE A 78 -6.21 2.79 -5.78
C ILE A 78 -6.48 4.03 -4.94
N LEU A 79 -7.70 4.20 -4.45
CA LEU A 79 -8.06 5.36 -3.64
C LEU A 79 -7.24 5.43 -2.35
N ALA A 80 -7.10 4.31 -1.64
CA ALA A 80 -6.29 4.24 -0.42
C ALA A 80 -4.81 4.50 -0.70
N GLY A 81 -4.26 3.94 -1.78
CA GLY A 81 -2.90 4.17 -2.22
C GLY A 81 -2.63 5.63 -2.62
N LEU A 82 -3.58 6.27 -3.32
CA LEU A 82 -3.51 7.69 -3.65
C LEU A 82 -3.54 8.57 -2.39
N ILE A 83 -4.45 8.30 -1.45
CA ILE A 83 -4.52 9.03 -0.19
C ILE A 83 -3.21 8.90 0.58
N TYR A 84 -2.68 7.67 0.69
CA TYR A 84 -1.39 7.41 1.32
C TYR A 84 -0.25 8.16 0.63
N GLY A 85 -0.14 8.07 -0.69
CA GLY A 85 0.87 8.79 -1.46
C GLY A 85 0.75 10.30 -1.31
N MET A 86 -0.47 10.84 -1.29
CA MET A 86 -0.72 12.26 -1.02
C MET A 86 -0.23 12.68 0.37
N PHE A 87 -0.40 11.86 1.40
CA PHE A 87 0.16 12.12 2.73
C PHE A 87 1.69 12.09 2.74
N GLU A 88 2.30 11.14 2.03
CA GLU A 88 3.75 10.99 1.95
C GLU A 88 4.43 12.15 1.22
N ILE A 89 3.73 12.73 0.23
CA ILE A 89 4.17 13.91 -0.51
C ILE A 89 3.84 15.21 0.22
N SER A 90 2.85 15.18 1.12
CA SER A 90 2.41 16.36 1.85
C SER A 90 3.54 16.81 2.77
N GLU A 91 4.06 18.01 2.54
CA GLU A 91 5.03 18.69 3.42
C GLU A 91 4.35 19.17 4.72
N ILE A 92 3.57 18.31 5.38
CA ILE A 92 2.92 18.58 6.67
C ILE A 92 3.94 18.63 7.83
N SER A 93 5.23 18.35 7.56
CA SER A 93 6.33 18.65 8.47
C SER A 93 7.25 19.68 7.83
N PRO A 94 7.70 20.72 8.56
CA PRO A 94 8.81 21.54 8.06
C PRO A 94 10.00 20.58 7.94
N SER A 95 10.49 20.35 6.72
CA SER A 95 11.73 19.61 6.54
C SER A 95 12.87 20.50 7.02
N TYR A 96 13.17 20.46 8.31
CA TYR A 96 14.45 20.96 8.78
C TYR A 96 15.49 20.01 8.18
N ASN A 97 16.24 20.47 7.17
CA ASN A 97 17.43 19.77 6.73
C ASN A 97 18.47 19.93 7.85
N VAL A 98 18.42 19.04 8.84
CA VAL A 98 19.40 18.98 9.91
C VAL A 98 20.64 18.29 9.34
N LEU A 99 21.52 19.08 8.73
CA LEU A 99 22.79 18.59 8.23
C LEU A 99 23.82 18.66 9.36
N TYR A 100 24.29 17.50 9.83
CA TYR A 100 25.35 17.45 10.83
C TYR A 100 26.72 17.56 10.14
N ASN A 101 27.42 18.66 10.36
CA ASN A 101 28.77 18.82 9.85
C ASN A 101 29.77 18.19 10.84
N PHE A 102 30.26 17.00 10.49
CA PHE A 102 31.22 16.24 11.31
C PHE A 102 32.57 16.92 11.50
N ASN A 103 32.97 17.82 10.60
CA ASN A 103 34.25 18.55 10.71
C ASN A 103 34.16 19.71 11.69
N SER A 104 33.04 20.44 11.72
CA SER A 104 32.86 21.57 12.65
C SER A 104 32.14 21.19 13.95
N LYS A 105 31.67 19.93 14.08
CA LYS A 105 30.81 19.46 15.19
C LYS A 105 29.59 20.35 15.42
N GLN A 106 29.06 20.93 14.35
CA GLN A 106 27.93 21.85 14.40
C GLN A 106 26.74 21.30 13.62
N THR A 107 25.57 21.47 14.19
CA THR A 107 24.29 21.20 13.54
C THR A 107 23.92 22.44 12.75
N LEU A 108 23.97 22.35 11.41
CA LEU A 108 23.53 23.43 10.54
C LEU A 108 22.03 23.26 10.29
N VAL A 109 21.26 24.26 10.72
CA VAL A 109 19.85 24.38 10.39
C VAL A 109 19.76 25.45 9.30
N ALA A 110 19.59 25.02 8.05
CA ALA A 110 19.32 25.93 6.94
C ALA A 110 17.81 26.23 6.90
N TYR A 111 17.47 27.53 6.92
CA TYR A 111 16.13 28.07 6.71
C TYR A 111 15.84 28.28 5.23
#